data_AF-A0A1I0SGU2-F1
#
_entry.id   AF-A0A1I0SGU2-F1
#
_cell.length_a   1.000
_cell.length_b   1.000
_cell.length_c   1.000
_cell.angle_alpha   90.00
_cell.angle_beta   90.00
_cell.angle_gamma   90.00
#
_symmetry.space_group_name_H-M   'P 1'
#
loop_
_entity.id
_entity.type
_entity.pdbx_description
1 polymer ?
#
loop_
_entity_poly.entity_id
_entity_poly.type
_entity_poly.pdbx_seq_one_letter_code
_entity_poly.pdbx_strand_id
1 'polypeptide(L)'
;MNKNLRLIEKIFLIAYASIWLLVYLLSRFFLEIYTDDLPSSMWKWLFILIVPFSLYATVRTVFSKEYKWYSAIGHFVMYTLLGLFTGNYIVVNGDILISSAIKTPSLKRAEVIEVRKVFYKSSFNSTSVTLKIAEKVDTFQGRPFVYFYLKNRKAVSIRCGRSFLGNEYACTVGIESCEKLGARWMHFKDQIYRVRIVLAIMLLVIVAGFLASIKLQNNTKTETLKIGFWKLMGIVMGILLAISLLFYVGLFAYVKFFSGKHF
;
A
#
# COMPACT_ATOMS: atom_id res chain seq x y z
N MET A 1 -20.86 -29.08 6.64
CA MET A 1 -20.92 -27.59 6.60
C MET A 1 -21.56 -27.15 5.30
N ASN A 2 -22.59 -26.32 5.36
CA ASN A 2 -23.50 -26.03 4.24
C ASN A 2 -22.77 -25.30 3.08
N LYS A 3 -22.96 -25.72 1.82
CA LYS A 3 -22.30 -25.11 0.64
C LYS A 3 -22.59 -23.60 0.54
N ASN A 4 -23.78 -23.18 0.98
CA ASN A 4 -24.20 -21.78 0.99
C ASN A 4 -23.36 -20.90 1.93
N LEU A 5 -22.95 -21.42 3.10
CA LEU A 5 -22.11 -20.67 4.04
C LEU A 5 -20.73 -20.36 3.43
N ARG A 6 -20.15 -21.33 2.71
CA ARG A 6 -18.85 -21.18 2.01
C ARG A 6 -18.90 -20.16 0.88
N LEU A 7 -20.04 -20.01 0.23
CA LEU A 7 -20.22 -19.01 -0.82
C LEU A 7 -20.25 -17.61 -0.22
N ILE A 8 -21.03 -17.41 0.84
CA ILE A 8 -21.17 -16.12 1.54
C ILE A 8 -19.81 -15.64 2.06
N GLU A 9 -19.05 -16.50 2.73
CA GLU A 9 -17.71 -16.14 3.24
C GLU A 9 -16.74 -15.73 2.14
N LYS A 10 -16.76 -16.43 1.00
CA LYS A 10 -15.94 -16.09 -0.17
C LYS A 10 -16.34 -14.72 -0.72
N ILE A 11 -17.63 -14.43 -0.82
CA ILE A 11 -18.14 -13.13 -1.26
C ILE A 11 -17.64 -12.03 -0.32
N PHE A 12 -17.75 -12.20 0.99
CA PHE A 12 -17.25 -11.23 1.97
C PHE A 12 -15.73 -11.01 1.86
N LEU A 13 -14.94 -12.08 1.72
CA LEU A 13 -13.48 -11.98 1.56
C LEU A 13 -13.09 -11.27 0.26
N ILE A 14 -13.78 -11.57 -0.84
CA ILE A 14 -13.56 -10.92 -2.13
C ILE A 14 -13.93 -9.43 -2.00
N ALA A 15 -15.10 -9.10 -1.45
CA ALA A 15 -15.51 -7.72 -1.25
C ALA A 15 -14.52 -6.95 -0.38
N TYR A 16 -14.05 -7.53 0.73
CA TYR A 16 -13.06 -6.93 1.61
C TYR A 16 -11.73 -6.66 0.87
N ALA A 17 -11.21 -7.66 0.15
CA ALA A 17 -9.98 -7.52 -0.63
C ALA A 17 -10.12 -6.49 -1.75
N SER A 18 -11.28 -6.46 -2.42
CA SER A 18 -11.59 -5.48 -3.47
C SER A 18 -11.66 -4.06 -2.92
N ILE A 19 -12.31 -3.85 -1.77
CA ILE A 19 -12.37 -2.54 -1.11
C ILE A 19 -10.98 -2.09 -0.70
N TRP A 20 -10.20 -2.97 -0.07
CA TRP A 20 -8.83 -2.67 0.33
C TRP A 20 -7.98 -2.27 -0.88
N LEU A 21 -8.04 -3.06 -1.97
CA LEU A 21 -7.29 -2.81 -3.19
C LEU A 21 -7.72 -1.50 -3.86
N LEU A 22 -9.02 -1.22 -3.91
CA LEU A 22 -9.58 0.00 -4.47
C LEU A 22 -9.07 1.22 -3.69
N VAL A 23 -9.22 1.23 -2.36
CA VAL A 23 -8.73 2.32 -1.50
C VAL A 23 -7.22 2.48 -1.63
N TYR A 24 -6.47 1.38 -1.69
CA TYR A 24 -5.03 1.40 -1.88
C TYR A 24 -4.62 2.05 -3.20
N LEU A 25 -5.25 1.67 -4.32
CA LEU A 25 -4.96 2.24 -5.62
C LEU A 25 -5.37 3.72 -5.68
N LEU A 26 -6.58 4.06 -5.26
CA LEU A 26 -7.07 5.45 -5.25
C LEU A 26 -6.17 6.34 -4.36
N SER A 27 -5.84 5.88 -3.16
CA SER A 27 -4.94 6.58 -2.24
C SER A 27 -3.55 6.80 -2.87
N ARG A 28 -3.07 5.89 -3.71
CA ARG A 28 -1.78 6.02 -4.39
C ARG A 28 -1.78 7.02 -5.55
N PHE A 29 -2.91 7.16 -6.24
CA PHE A 29 -3.03 8.07 -7.37
C PHE A 29 -3.46 9.48 -6.97
N PHE A 30 -4.36 9.61 -5.99
CA PHE A 30 -5.01 10.88 -5.65
C PHE A 30 -4.43 11.56 -4.40
N LEU A 31 -3.89 10.80 -3.43
CA LEU A 31 -3.36 11.38 -2.19
C LEU A 31 -1.84 11.59 -2.30
N GLU A 32 -1.44 12.87 -2.32
CA GLU A 32 -0.04 13.27 -2.40
C GLU A 32 0.53 13.60 -1.01
N ILE A 33 -0.16 14.45 -0.25
CA ILE A 33 0.25 14.95 1.05
C ILE A 33 -0.95 14.88 2.00
N TYR A 34 -0.80 14.25 3.15
CA TYR A 34 -1.87 14.13 4.14
C TYR A 34 -1.31 13.87 5.54
N THR A 35 -2.14 14.04 6.56
CA THR A 35 -1.91 13.51 7.91
C THR A 35 -2.58 12.15 8.02
N ASP A 36 -1.91 11.16 8.63
CA ASP A 36 -2.39 9.78 8.73
C ASP A 36 -2.80 9.38 10.15
N ASP A 37 -3.30 10.35 10.92
CA ASP A 37 -3.67 10.15 12.31
C ASP A 37 -5.06 9.54 12.42
N LEU A 38 -5.11 8.31 12.94
CA LEU A 38 -6.37 7.75 13.42
C LEU A 38 -6.58 8.18 14.89
N PRO A 39 -7.71 8.85 15.23
CA PRO A 39 -7.99 9.22 16.60
C PRO A 39 -7.87 8.01 17.55
N SER A 40 -7.26 8.20 18.72
CA SER A 40 -7.03 7.11 19.69
C SER A 40 -8.32 6.38 20.09
N SER A 41 -9.46 7.08 20.08
CA SER A 41 -10.79 6.51 20.32
C SER A 41 -11.23 5.52 19.23
N MET A 42 -10.85 5.74 17.97
CA MET A 42 -11.22 4.88 16.83
C MET A 42 -10.49 3.53 16.86
N TRP A 43 -9.28 3.46 17.43
CA TRP A 43 -8.55 2.19 17.58
C TRP A 43 -9.32 1.16 18.39
N LYS A 44 -10.03 1.59 19.45
CA LYS A 44 -10.85 0.70 20.27
C LYS A 44 -12.02 0.13 19.47
N TRP A 45 -12.71 0.97 18.71
CA TRP A 45 -13.83 0.55 17.86
C TRP A 45 -13.39 -0.38 16.73
N LEU A 46 -12.24 -0.08 16.11
CA LEU A 46 -11.65 -0.93 15.09
C LEU A 46 -11.30 -2.31 15.66
N PHE A 47 -10.74 -2.36 16.87
CA PHE A 47 -10.46 -3.62 17.55
C PHE A 47 -11.73 -4.42 17.84
N ILE A 48 -12.74 -3.80 18.43
CA ILE A 48 -14.04 -4.42 18.73
C ILE A 48 -14.68 -5.00 17.46
N LEU A 49 -14.59 -4.27 16.34
CA LEU A 49 -15.17 -4.71 15.07
C LEU A 49 -14.43 -5.92 14.49
N ILE A 50 -13.11 -6.00 14.66
CA ILE A 50 -12.26 -7.00 14.00
C ILE A 50 -12.19 -8.32 14.78
N VAL A 51 -12.22 -8.26 16.11
CA VAL A 51 -12.09 -9.43 16.99
C VAL A 51 -13.08 -10.56 16.65
N PRO A 52 -14.39 -10.32 16.41
CA PRO A 52 -15.33 -11.38 16.03
C PRO A 52 -14.95 -12.09 14.74
N PHE A 53 -14.50 -11.35 13.72
CA PHE A 53 -14.05 -11.93 12.45
C PHE A 53 -12.75 -12.71 12.63
N SER A 54 -11.82 -12.21 13.44
CA SER A 54 -10.57 -12.89 13.75
C SER A 54 -10.80 -14.18 14.54
N LEU A 55 -11.70 -14.18 15.53
CA LEU A 55 -12.12 -15.38 16.27
C LEU A 55 -12.71 -16.42 15.32
N TYR A 56 -13.66 -16.00 14.50
CA TYR A 56 -14.29 -16.87 13.50
C TYR A 56 -13.25 -17.49 12.54
N ALA A 57 -12.34 -16.67 12.00
CA ALA A 57 -11.29 -17.12 11.10
C ALA A 57 -10.31 -18.10 11.79
N THR A 58 -9.94 -17.83 13.04
CA THR A 58 -9.08 -18.70 13.83
C THR A 58 -9.70 -20.06 14.07
N VAL A 59 -10.92 -20.09 14.60
CA VAL A 59 -11.67 -21.31 14.87
C VAL A 59 -11.73 -22.14 13.59
N ARG A 60 -12.15 -21.52 12.49
CA ARG A 60 -12.23 -22.19 11.19
C ARG A 60 -10.88 -22.78 10.74
N THR A 61 -9.80 -22.01 10.84
CA THR A 61 -8.48 -22.47 10.39
C THR A 61 -7.97 -23.64 11.23
N VAL A 62 -8.12 -23.57 12.56
CA VAL A 62 -7.68 -24.62 13.48
C VAL A 62 -8.50 -25.90 13.31
N PHE A 63 -9.83 -25.80 13.23
CA PHE A 63 -10.71 -26.96 13.02
C PHE A 63 -10.52 -27.60 11.63
N SER A 64 -10.24 -26.81 10.58
CA SER A 64 -10.07 -27.35 9.22
C SER A 64 -8.74 -28.07 8.99
N LYS A 65 -7.74 -27.83 9.83
CA LYS A 65 -6.38 -28.34 9.68
C LYS A 65 -5.88 -29.16 10.87
N GLU A 66 -6.77 -29.45 11.82
CA GLU A 66 -6.50 -30.25 13.02
C GLU A 66 -5.28 -29.74 13.81
N TYR A 67 -5.11 -28.41 13.86
CA TYR A 67 -3.98 -27.83 14.57
C TYR A 67 -4.15 -27.90 16.09
N LYS A 68 -3.02 -28.03 16.81
CA LYS A 68 -3.00 -28.00 18.28
C LYS A 68 -3.53 -26.66 18.81
N TRP A 69 -4.10 -26.67 20.02
CA TRP A 69 -4.79 -25.52 20.64
C TRP A 69 -3.96 -24.23 20.66
N TYR A 70 -2.64 -24.32 20.88
CA TYR A 70 -1.76 -23.15 20.90
C TYR A 70 -1.62 -22.47 19.53
N SER A 71 -1.92 -23.18 18.44
CA SER A 71 -2.01 -22.61 17.09
C SER A 71 -3.19 -21.65 16.95
N ALA A 72 -4.25 -21.83 17.75
CA ALA A 72 -5.38 -20.91 17.76
C ALA A 72 -4.97 -19.51 18.21
N ILE A 73 -4.11 -19.41 19.24
CA ILE A 73 -3.61 -18.14 19.74
C ILE A 73 -2.80 -17.43 18.64
N GLY A 74 -1.88 -18.15 17.99
CA GLY A 74 -1.06 -17.58 16.91
C GLY A 74 -1.90 -17.07 15.73
N HIS A 75 -2.88 -17.85 15.27
CA HIS A 75 -3.78 -17.45 14.19
C HIS A 75 -4.68 -16.27 14.60
N PHE A 76 -5.17 -16.24 15.84
CA PHE A 76 -5.99 -15.15 16.34
C PHE A 76 -5.22 -13.84 16.37
N VAL A 77 -4.01 -13.84 16.94
CA VAL A 77 -3.14 -12.66 16.94
C VAL A 77 -2.83 -12.22 15.51
N MET A 78 -2.49 -13.15 14.62
CA MET A 78 -2.19 -12.84 13.22
C MET A 78 -3.38 -12.20 12.49
N TYR A 79 -4.57 -12.80 12.56
CA TYR A 79 -5.77 -12.27 11.90
C TYR A 79 -6.22 -10.95 12.50
N THR A 80 -6.08 -10.77 13.82
CA THR A 80 -6.41 -9.51 14.48
C THR A 80 -5.47 -8.39 14.04
N LEU A 81 -4.15 -8.64 14.04
CA LEU A 81 -3.17 -7.66 13.57
C LEU A 81 -3.38 -7.31 12.09
N LEU A 82 -3.51 -8.33 11.23
CA LEU A 82 -3.76 -8.10 9.81
C LEU A 82 -5.04 -7.28 9.59
N GLY A 83 -6.11 -7.64 10.30
CA GLY A 83 -7.36 -6.89 10.29
C GLY A 83 -7.14 -5.45 10.72
N LEU A 84 -6.53 -5.20 11.87
CA LEU A 84 -6.30 -3.85 12.39
C LEU A 84 -5.51 -2.98 11.41
N PHE A 85 -4.43 -3.51 10.83
CA PHE A 85 -3.64 -2.75 9.86
C PHE A 85 -4.42 -2.44 8.58
N THR A 86 -5.10 -3.44 8.02
CA THR A 86 -5.87 -3.25 6.77
C THR A 86 -7.11 -2.38 6.99
N GLY A 87 -7.81 -2.56 8.11
CA GLY A 87 -8.96 -1.76 8.52
C GLY A 87 -8.57 -0.31 8.81
N ASN A 88 -7.48 -0.06 9.55
CA ASN A 88 -6.97 1.29 9.78
C ASN A 88 -6.66 1.98 8.45
N TYR A 89 -5.96 1.29 7.55
CA TYR A 89 -5.64 1.81 6.24
C TYR A 89 -6.89 2.18 5.43
N ILE A 90 -7.91 1.30 5.40
CA ILE A 90 -9.19 1.56 4.71
C ILE A 90 -9.90 2.75 5.33
N VAL A 91 -9.98 2.83 6.65
CA VAL A 91 -10.73 3.88 7.36
C VAL A 91 -10.07 5.24 7.14
N VAL A 92 -8.78 5.38 7.40
CA VAL A 92 -8.07 6.68 7.27
C VAL A 92 -8.04 7.13 5.83
N ASN A 93 -7.54 6.29 4.91
CA ASN A 93 -7.42 6.69 3.51
C ASN A 93 -8.78 6.81 2.82
N GLY A 94 -9.74 5.95 3.17
CA GLY A 94 -11.10 6.00 2.66
C GLY A 94 -11.80 7.29 3.09
N ASP A 95 -11.69 7.69 4.36
CA ASP A 95 -12.24 8.96 4.84
C ASP A 95 -11.64 10.16 4.11
N ILE A 96 -10.32 10.18 3.90
CA ILE A 96 -9.65 11.27 3.16
C ILE A 96 -10.11 11.29 1.69
N LEU A 97 -10.21 10.13 1.05
CA LEU A 97 -10.68 10.03 -0.35
C LEU A 97 -12.13 10.50 -0.49
N ILE A 98 -13.03 10.03 0.37
CA ILE A 98 -14.44 10.45 0.37
C ILE A 98 -14.55 11.95 0.65
N SER A 99 -13.81 12.43 1.65
CA SER A 99 -13.80 13.85 2.02
C SER A 99 -13.25 14.73 0.89
N SER A 100 -12.26 14.28 0.14
CA SER A 100 -11.71 15.01 -1.01
C SER A 100 -12.61 14.98 -2.25
N ALA A 101 -13.51 13.98 -2.35
CA ALA A 101 -14.52 13.92 -3.39
C ALA A 101 -15.75 14.80 -3.08
N ILE A 102 -16.19 14.84 -1.82
CA ILE A 102 -17.44 15.51 -1.43
C ILE A 102 -17.22 16.97 -1.02
N LYS A 103 -16.16 17.26 -0.26
CA LYS A 103 -15.94 18.61 0.28
C LYS A 103 -15.26 19.48 -0.76
N THR A 104 -15.71 20.72 -0.91
CA THR A 104 -15.09 21.70 -1.79
C THR A 104 -13.72 22.10 -1.21
N PRO A 105 -12.61 21.77 -1.86
CA PRO A 105 -11.30 22.02 -1.29
C PRO A 105 -10.86 23.45 -1.59
N SER A 106 -10.20 24.08 -0.60
CA SER A 106 -9.71 25.44 -0.75
C SER A 106 -8.39 25.47 -1.50
N LEU A 107 -8.26 26.36 -2.48
CA LEU A 107 -6.98 26.63 -3.13
C LEU A 107 -6.21 27.65 -2.30
N LYS A 108 -5.02 27.29 -1.85
CA LYS A 108 -4.13 28.15 -1.07
C LYS A 108 -2.72 28.12 -1.63
N ARG A 109 -1.99 29.22 -1.48
CA ARG A 109 -0.55 29.26 -1.75
C ARG A 109 0.18 28.92 -0.45
N ALA A 110 1.02 27.90 -0.50
CA ALA A 110 1.83 27.47 0.63
C ALA A 110 3.31 27.74 0.36
N GLU A 111 4.00 28.25 1.37
CA GLU A 111 5.46 28.35 1.36
C GLU A 111 6.04 27.02 1.85
N VAL A 112 7.02 26.50 1.11
CA VAL A 112 7.70 25.24 1.44
C VAL A 112 8.88 25.59 2.33
N ILE A 113 8.76 25.29 3.62
CA ILE A 113 9.83 25.54 4.59
C ILE A 113 10.87 24.43 4.51
N GLU A 114 10.41 23.17 4.54
CA GLU A 114 11.29 22.03 4.63
C GLU A 114 10.70 20.79 3.95
N VAL A 115 11.55 20.02 3.27
CA VAL A 115 11.18 18.75 2.63
C VAL A 115 12.23 17.71 2.97
N ARG A 116 11.89 16.77 3.87
CA ARG A 116 12.81 15.72 4.34
C ARG A 116 12.37 14.34 3.90
N LYS A 117 13.33 13.48 3.59
CA LYS A 117 13.07 12.04 3.43
C LYS A 117 12.92 11.41 4.81
N VAL A 118 11.82 10.69 5.04
CA VAL A 118 11.63 9.87 6.24
C VAL A 118 11.93 8.42 5.87
N PHE A 119 12.95 7.87 6.52
CA PHE A 119 13.37 6.50 6.35
C PHE A 119 12.84 5.65 7.49
N TYR A 120 12.24 4.50 7.16
CA TYR A 120 12.01 3.44 8.14
C TYR A 120 12.95 2.28 7.80
N LYS A 121 13.92 2.05 8.69
CA LYS A 121 15.10 1.20 8.42
C LYS A 121 15.84 1.69 7.16
N SER A 122 15.81 0.92 6.07
CA SER A 122 16.48 1.21 4.80
C SER A 122 15.54 1.71 3.70
N SER A 123 14.22 1.70 3.93
CA SER A 123 13.23 2.07 2.92
C SER A 123 12.80 3.52 3.09
N PHE A 124 12.83 4.26 1.98
CA PHE A 124 12.25 5.60 1.89
C PHE A 124 10.73 5.47 1.92
N ASN A 125 10.13 5.63 3.11
CA ASN A 125 8.74 5.27 3.37
C ASN A 125 7.78 6.44 3.12
N SER A 126 8.19 7.65 3.50
CA SER A 126 7.40 8.86 3.32
C SER A 126 8.29 10.10 3.23
N THR A 127 7.77 11.18 2.69
CA THR A 127 8.37 12.51 2.72
C THR A 127 7.74 13.30 3.86
N SER A 128 8.51 13.93 4.74
CA SER A 128 8.00 14.94 5.66
C SER A 128 8.06 16.29 4.95
N VAL A 129 6.92 16.98 4.85
CA VAL A 129 6.79 18.26 4.15
C VAL A 129 6.24 19.28 5.14
N THR A 130 7.06 20.26 5.51
CA THR A 130 6.64 21.37 6.36
C THR A 130 6.22 22.54 5.46
N LEU A 131 4.94 22.90 5.55
CA LEU A 131 4.33 23.96 4.77
C LEU A 131 3.85 25.09 5.70
N LYS A 132 4.09 26.33 5.27
CA LYS A 132 3.45 27.51 5.88
C LYS A 132 2.27 27.93 5.03
N ILE A 133 1.09 27.90 5.63
CA ILE A 133 -0.18 28.30 5.00
C ILE A 133 -0.71 29.49 5.78
N ALA A 134 -0.66 30.68 5.17
CA ALA A 134 -0.85 31.96 5.85
C ALA A 134 0.12 32.11 7.04
N GLU A 135 -0.37 32.10 8.28
CA GLU A 135 0.45 32.23 9.50
C GLU A 135 0.69 30.89 10.22
N LYS A 136 0.03 29.80 9.80
CA LYS A 136 0.16 28.48 10.42
C LYS A 136 1.24 27.66 9.73
N VAL A 137 2.11 27.05 10.52
CA VAL A 137 3.14 26.10 10.06
C VAL A 137 2.71 24.70 10.47
N ASP A 138 2.50 23.84 9.48
CA ASP A 138 2.09 22.46 9.70
C ASP A 138 3.05 21.51 8.97
N THR A 139 3.31 20.36 9.58
CA THR A 139 4.11 19.28 8.99
C THR A 139 3.19 18.18 8.53
N PHE A 140 3.28 17.86 7.24
CA PHE A 140 2.48 16.84 6.60
C PHE A 140 3.32 15.65 6.17
N GLN A 141 2.66 14.49 6.05
CA GLN A 141 3.26 13.31 5.45
C GLN A 141 2.94 13.26 3.95
N GLY A 142 3.95 13.54 3.15
CA GLY A 142 3.93 13.34 1.70
C GLY A 142 4.30 11.92 1.31
N ARG A 143 3.82 11.48 0.14
CA ARG A 143 4.34 10.27 -0.52
C ARG A 143 5.83 10.41 -0.83
N PRO A 144 6.59 9.31 -0.94
CA PRO A 144 8.02 9.36 -1.27
C PRO A 144 8.37 10.14 -2.54
N PHE A 145 7.53 10.07 -3.58
CA PHE A 145 7.79 10.80 -4.82
C PHE A 145 7.68 12.32 -4.65
N VAL A 146 6.96 12.81 -3.63
CA VAL A 146 6.77 14.23 -3.33
C VAL A 146 8.10 14.93 -3.08
N TYR A 147 9.04 14.25 -2.41
CA TYR A 147 10.38 14.77 -2.19
C TYR A 147 11.04 15.26 -3.49
N PHE A 148 10.93 14.49 -4.58
CA PHE A 148 11.72 14.75 -5.79
C PHE A 148 11.26 15.99 -6.55
N TYR A 149 9.99 16.39 -6.45
CA TYR A 149 9.48 17.59 -7.11
C TYR A 149 9.32 18.80 -6.17
N LEU A 150 9.23 18.60 -4.84
CA LEU A 150 9.12 19.71 -3.88
C LEU A 150 10.46 20.19 -3.32
N LYS A 151 11.51 19.35 -3.25
CA LYS A 151 12.77 19.67 -2.55
C LYS A 151 13.43 21.01 -2.94
N ASN A 152 13.22 21.47 -4.17
CA ASN A 152 13.84 22.68 -4.71
C ASN A 152 12.84 23.84 -4.89
N ARG A 153 11.59 23.67 -4.47
CA ARG A 153 10.54 24.69 -4.62
C ARG A 153 10.40 25.47 -3.32
N LYS A 154 10.32 26.80 -3.42
CA LYS A 154 10.09 27.69 -2.27
C LYS A 154 8.60 27.90 -1.97
N ALA A 155 7.74 27.76 -2.98
CA ALA A 155 6.30 27.91 -2.83
C ALA A 155 5.58 26.96 -3.79
N VAL A 156 4.37 26.55 -3.40
CA VAL A 156 3.51 25.68 -4.18
C VAL A 156 2.05 26.06 -3.95
N SER A 157 1.24 26.04 -5.02
CA SER A 157 -0.20 26.13 -4.89
C SER A 157 -0.74 24.78 -4.49
N ILE A 158 -1.50 24.72 -3.40
CA ILE A 158 -2.10 23.49 -2.89
C ILE A 158 -3.60 23.62 -2.83
N ARG A 159 -4.27 22.52 -3.13
CA ARG A 159 -5.67 22.31 -2.85
C ARG A 159 -5.76 21.54 -1.55
N CYS A 160 -6.18 22.20 -0.47
CA CYS A 160 -6.21 21.62 0.86
C CYS A 160 -7.63 21.55 1.43
N GLY A 161 -7.87 20.53 2.24
CA GLY A 161 -9.13 20.31 2.94
C GLY A 161 -8.94 19.47 4.20
N ARG A 162 -10.03 19.27 4.94
CA ARG A 162 -10.04 18.49 6.18
C ARG A 162 -11.03 17.34 6.09
N SER A 163 -10.61 16.15 6.46
CA SER A 163 -11.42 14.93 6.44
C SER A 163 -12.45 14.90 7.59
N PHE A 164 -13.38 13.94 7.62
CA PHE A 164 -14.32 13.84 8.75
C PHE A 164 -13.64 13.38 10.03
N LEU A 165 -12.60 12.55 9.93
CA LEU A 165 -11.75 12.16 11.07
C LEU A 165 -10.79 13.27 11.54
N GLY A 166 -10.84 14.44 10.90
CA GLY A 166 -10.05 15.60 11.27
C GLY A 166 -8.66 15.67 10.64
N ASN A 167 -8.32 14.71 9.75
CA ASN A 167 -7.06 14.69 9.02
C ASN A 167 -7.00 15.79 7.98
N GLU A 168 -5.86 16.45 7.85
CA GLU A 168 -5.62 17.44 6.82
C GLU A 168 -5.03 16.76 5.58
N TYR A 169 -5.54 17.12 4.40
CA TYR A 169 -5.01 16.62 3.14
C TYR A 169 -4.71 17.79 2.20
N ALA A 170 -3.65 17.64 1.41
CA ALA A 170 -3.19 18.62 0.45
C ALA A 170 -2.77 17.93 -0.86
N CYS A 171 -3.26 18.47 -1.97
CA CYS A 171 -2.84 18.07 -3.32
C CYS A 171 -2.17 19.25 -4.00
N THR A 172 -1.01 19.03 -4.62
CA THR A 172 -0.28 20.09 -5.31
C THR A 172 -0.93 20.43 -6.65
N VAL A 173 -1.19 21.71 -6.88
CA VAL A 173 -1.83 22.28 -8.06
C VAL A 173 -0.81 23.13 -8.83
N GLY A 174 -0.84 23.06 -10.16
CA GLY A 174 0.08 23.82 -11.01
C GLY A 174 1.46 23.17 -11.20
N ILE A 175 1.64 21.93 -10.74
CA ILE A 175 2.79 21.10 -11.11
C ILE A 175 2.37 20.20 -12.26
N GLU A 176 3.09 20.30 -13.38
CA GLU A 176 2.79 19.52 -14.58
C GLU A 176 2.82 18.02 -14.30
N SER A 177 1.92 17.29 -14.95
CA SER A 177 1.85 15.83 -14.85
C SER A 177 3.18 15.16 -15.21
N CYS A 178 3.91 15.72 -16.18
CA CYS A 178 5.24 15.24 -16.58
C CYS A 178 6.26 15.32 -15.45
N GLU A 179 6.29 16.43 -14.69
CA GLU A 179 7.17 16.57 -13.53
C GLU A 179 6.82 15.57 -12.42
N LYS A 180 5.52 15.39 -12.14
CA LYS A 180 5.06 14.41 -11.14
C LYS A 180 5.45 12.99 -11.55
N LEU A 181 5.36 12.66 -12.84
CA LEU A 181 5.81 11.37 -13.38
C LEU A 181 7.33 11.21 -13.29
N GLY A 182 8.10 12.24 -13.64
CA GLY A 182 9.55 12.26 -13.46
C GLY A 182 9.98 12.05 -12.01
N ALA A 183 9.26 12.64 -11.06
CA ALA A 183 9.46 12.44 -9.63
C ALA A 183 9.12 11.01 -9.17
N ARG A 184 8.03 10.42 -9.68
CA ARG A 184 7.70 9.00 -9.45
C ARG A 184 8.79 8.08 -9.98
N TRP A 185 9.39 8.43 -11.13
CA TRP A 185 10.50 7.69 -11.72
C TRP A 185 11.79 7.81 -10.91
N MET A 186 12.14 9.01 -10.46
CA MET A 186 13.29 9.21 -9.57
C MET A 186 13.15 8.41 -8.27
N HIS A 187 11.94 8.37 -7.70
CA HIS A 187 11.64 7.51 -6.55
C HIS A 187 11.83 6.02 -6.87
N PHE A 188 11.34 5.57 -8.03
CA PHE A 188 11.50 4.17 -8.44
C PHE A 188 12.97 3.77 -8.61
N LYS A 189 13.77 4.63 -9.25
CA LYS A 189 15.23 4.44 -9.36
C LYS A 189 15.89 4.36 -7.99
N ASP A 190 15.54 5.26 -7.07
CA ASP A 190 16.06 5.26 -5.70
C ASP A 190 15.67 3.96 -4.95
N GLN A 191 14.44 3.46 -5.14
CA GLN A 191 13.99 2.19 -4.56
C GLN A 191 14.77 0.99 -5.13
N ILE A 192 14.84 0.82 -6.45
CA ILE A 192 15.62 -0.26 -7.08
C ILE A 192 17.07 -0.23 -6.60
N TYR A 193 17.68 0.95 -6.57
CA TYR A 193 19.06 1.11 -6.14
C TYR A 193 19.27 0.59 -4.70
N ARG A 194 18.30 0.84 -3.81
CA ARG A 194 18.35 0.37 -2.41
C ARG A 194 18.08 -1.13 -2.28
N VAL A 195 17.16 -1.70 -3.07
CA VAL A 195 16.81 -3.13 -2.99
C VAL A 195 17.64 -4.03 -3.91
N ARG A 196 18.63 -3.48 -4.62
CA ARG A 196 19.42 -4.21 -5.65
C ARG A 196 20.01 -5.53 -5.16
N ILE A 197 20.49 -5.59 -3.91
CA ILE A 197 21.10 -6.80 -3.34
C ILE A 197 20.02 -7.86 -3.08
N VAL A 198 18.88 -7.45 -2.52
CA VAL A 198 17.75 -8.36 -2.27
C VAL A 198 17.18 -8.89 -3.59
N LEU A 199 17.06 -8.04 -4.60
CA LEU A 199 16.65 -8.44 -5.95
C LEU A 199 17.64 -9.43 -6.57
N ALA A 200 18.95 -9.20 -6.43
CA ALA A 200 19.97 -10.11 -6.92
C ALA A 200 19.88 -11.50 -6.25
N ILE A 201 19.70 -11.54 -4.92
CA ILE A 201 19.50 -12.79 -4.17
C ILE A 201 18.23 -13.51 -4.64
N MET A 202 17.11 -12.80 -4.75
CA MET A 202 15.85 -13.37 -5.25
C MET A 202 16.01 -13.97 -6.64
N LEU A 203 16.66 -13.25 -7.55
CA LEU A 203 16.86 -13.68 -8.93
C LEU A 203 17.75 -14.94 -8.98
N LEU A 204 18.78 -15.00 -8.15
CA LEU A 204 19.64 -16.17 -7.99
C LEU A 204 18.85 -17.38 -7.47
N VAL A 205 17.99 -17.20 -6.45
CA VAL A 205 17.11 -18.26 -5.93
C VAL A 205 16.12 -18.74 -6.98
N ILE A 206 15.52 -17.85 -7.77
CA ILE A 206 14.60 -18.21 -8.86
C ILE A 206 15.33 -19.02 -9.93
N VAL A 207 16.51 -18.56 -10.37
CA VAL A 207 17.33 -19.27 -11.37
C VAL A 207 17.76 -20.64 -10.84
N ALA A 208 18.23 -20.71 -9.60
CA ALA A 208 18.62 -21.98 -8.97
C ALA A 208 17.42 -22.93 -8.83
N GLY A 209 16.26 -22.43 -8.42
CA GLY A 209 15.02 -23.21 -8.33
C GLY A 209 14.52 -23.69 -9.69
N PHE A 210 14.61 -22.85 -10.72
CA PHE A 210 14.27 -23.20 -12.09
C PHE A 210 15.20 -24.30 -12.64
N LEU A 211 16.52 -24.13 -12.49
CA LEU A 211 17.51 -25.14 -12.88
C LEU A 211 17.33 -26.46 -12.11
N ALA A 212 17.03 -26.40 -10.81
CA ALA A 212 16.71 -27.56 -10.00
C ALA A 212 15.41 -28.25 -10.46
N SER A 213 14.39 -27.48 -10.86
CA SER A 213 13.13 -28.02 -11.36
C SER A 213 13.30 -28.76 -12.69
N ILE A 214 14.11 -28.24 -13.61
CA ILE A 214 14.46 -28.93 -14.87
C ILE A 214 15.17 -30.26 -14.56
N LYS A 215 16.05 -30.29 -13.55
CA LYS A 215 16.76 -31.51 -13.14
C LYS A 215 15.85 -32.53 -12.44
N LEU A 216 14.83 -32.08 -11.70
CA LEU A 216 13.86 -32.93 -11.00
C LEU A 216 12.72 -33.45 -11.89
N GLN A 217 12.34 -32.69 -12.93
CA GLN A 217 11.27 -33.05 -13.86
C GLN A 217 11.63 -34.31 -14.68
N ASN A 218 12.92 -34.64 -14.77
CA ASN A 218 13.41 -35.89 -15.35
C ASN A 218 13.20 -37.14 -14.46
N ASN A 219 12.72 -37.01 -13.22
CA ASN A 219 12.74 -38.13 -12.26
C ASN A 219 11.50 -38.35 -11.39
N THR A 220 10.38 -37.63 -11.54
CA THR A 220 9.21 -37.87 -10.64
C THR A 220 7.84 -37.71 -11.30
N LYS A 221 7.01 -38.75 -11.15
CA LYS A 221 5.55 -38.69 -11.35
C LYS A 221 4.95 -37.72 -10.33
N THR A 222 4.26 -36.70 -10.82
CA THR A 222 3.73 -35.58 -10.04
C THR A 222 2.40 -35.96 -9.39
N GLU A 223 2.41 -36.30 -8.10
CA GLU A 223 1.20 -36.24 -7.29
C GLU A 223 0.84 -34.79 -6.98
N THR A 224 -0.43 -34.44 -7.13
CA THR A 224 -0.95 -33.10 -6.88
C THR A 224 -0.99 -32.80 -5.38
N LEU A 225 0.16 -32.39 -4.83
CA LEU A 225 0.27 -31.92 -3.46
C LEU A 225 -0.61 -30.68 -3.25
N LYS A 226 -1.56 -30.77 -2.30
CA LYS A 226 -2.40 -29.64 -1.87
C LYS A 226 -1.50 -28.45 -1.52
N ILE A 227 -1.78 -27.31 -2.14
CA ILE A 227 -1.00 -26.07 -1.93
C ILE A 227 -1.16 -25.61 -0.49
N GLY A 228 -0.07 -25.66 0.28
CA GLY A 228 -0.04 -25.15 1.65
C GLY A 228 -0.28 -23.64 1.73
N PHE A 229 -0.84 -23.19 2.85
CA PHE A 229 -1.21 -21.78 3.07
C PHE A 229 -0.06 -20.78 2.81
N TRP A 230 1.16 -21.11 3.22
CA TRP A 230 2.35 -20.28 2.96
C TRP A 230 2.68 -20.16 1.47
N LYS A 231 2.50 -21.22 0.69
CA LYS A 231 2.65 -21.19 -0.77
C LYS A 231 1.57 -20.31 -1.40
N LEU A 232 0.32 -20.40 -0.93
CA LEU A 232 -0.77 -19.55 -1.40
C LEU A 232 -0.50 -18.06 -1.11
N MET A 233 -0.06 -17.72 0.11
CA MET A 233 0.32 -16.35 0.47
C MET A 233 1.50 -15.84 -0.37
N GLY A 234 2.50 -16.68 -0.62
CA GLY A 234 3.62 -16.35 -1.51
C GLY A 234 3.17 -16.09 -2.95
N ILE A 235 2.24 -16.88 -3.47
CA ILE A 235 1.65 -16.68 -4.80
C ILE A 235 0.88 -15.36 -4.85
N VAL A 236 0.03 -15.07 -3.85
CA VAL A 236 -0.73 -13.81 -3.78
C VAL A 236 0.20 -12.60 -3.69
N MET A 237 1.23 -12.64 -2.85
CA MET A 237 2.25 -11.58 -2.80
C MET A 237 3.00 -11.44 -4.12
N GLY A 238 3.35 -12.56 -4.77
CA GLY A 238 3.98 -12.57 -6.08
C GLY A 238 3.12 -11.92 -7.15
N ILE A 239 1.81 -12.22 -7.18
CA ILE A 239 0.83 -11.59 -8.08
C ILE A 239 0.73 -10.09 -7.81
N LEU A 240 0.62 -9.66 -6.55
CA LEU A 240 0.55 -8.23 -6.20
C LEU A 240 1.84 -7.49 -6.58
N LEU A 241 3.00 -8.11 -6.38
CA LEU A 241 4.28 -7.59 -6.82
C LEU A 241 4.35 -7.52 -8.35
N ALA A 242 3.90 -8.54 -9.07
CA ALA A 242 3.88 -8.58 -10.53
C ALA A 242 2.93 -7.52 -11.11
N ILE A 243 1.73 -7.34 -10.55
CA ILE A 243 0.80 -6.27 -10.94
C ILE A 243 1.44 -4.91 -10.68
N SER A 244 2.05 -4.71 -9.51
CA SER A 244 2.76 -3.47 -9.21
C SER A 244 3.89 -3.22 -10.22
N LEU A 245 4.66 -4.25 -10.56
CA LEU A 245 5.75 -4.18 -11.53
C LEU A 245 5.22 -3.89 -12.94
N LEU A 246 4.12 -4.50 -13.36
CA LEU A 246 3.44 -4.22 -14.64
C LEU A 246 2.97 -2.78 -14.72
N PHE A 247 2.41 -2.22 -13.63
CA PHE A 247 2.10 -0.80 -13.55
C PHE A 247 3.36 0.07 -13.72
N TYR A 248 4.48 -0.32 -13.11
CA TYR A 248 5.76 0.38 -13.29
C TYR A 248 6.34 0.25 -14.71
N VAL A 249 6.18 -0.91 -15.36
CA VAL A 249 6.60 -1.13 -16.76
C VAL A 249 5.71 -0.35 -17.73
N GLY A 250 4.40 -0.32 -17.49
CA GLY A 250 3.47 0.53 -18.24
C GLY A 250 3.81 2.02 -18.09
N LEU A 251 4.15 2.45 -16.88
CA LEU A 251 4.65 3.80 -16.62
C LEU A 251 5.96 4.06 -17.38
N PHE A 252 6.87 3.08 -17.44
CA PHE A 252 8.13 3.16 -18.19
C PHE A 252 7.93 3.30 -19.70
N ALA A 253 7.10 2.45 -20.29
CA ALA A 253 6.77 2.53 -21.72
C ALA A 253 6.15 3.90 -22.03
N TYR A 254 5.20 4.34 -21.21
CA TYR A 254 4.57 5.64 -21.40
C TYR A 254 5.58 6.81 -21.36
N VAL A 255 6.44 6.86 -20.33
CA VAL A 255 7.46 7.92 -20.22
C VAL A 255 8.45 7.87 -21.38
N LYS A 256 8.95 6.69 -21.75
CA LYS A 256 9.94 6.55 -22.83
C LYS A 256 9.38 6.98 -24.20
N PHE A 257 8.10 6.68 -24.48
CA PHE A 257 7.50 6.97 -25.79
C PHE A 257 6.77 8.31 -25.87
N PHE A 258 6.27 8.85 -24.76
CA PHE A 258 5.45 10.07 -24.74
C PHE A 258 6.09 11.27 -24.04
N SER A 259 7.08 11.07 -23.15
CA SER A 259 7.77 12.20 -22.50
C SER A 259 8.91 12.79 -23.33
N GLY A 260 9.34 12.12 -24.40
CA GLY A 260 10.46 12.54 -25.26
C GLY A 260 10.06 13.40 -26.48
N LYS A 261 8.79 13.80 -26.62
CA LYS A 261 8.32 14.60 -27.77
C LYS A 261 8.34 16.12 -27.56
N HIS A 262 8.78 16.58 -26.38
CA HIS A 262 8.97 18.01 -26.10
C HIS A 262 10.26 18.21 -25.29
N PHE A 263 11.39 18.04 -25.96
CA PHE A 263 12.63 18.76 -25.67
C PHE A 263 13.04 19.48 -26.95
#